data_AF-A0A2G4YTW3-F1
#
_entry.id   AF-A0A2G4YTW3-F1
#
_cell.length_a   1.000
_cell.length_b   1.000
_cell.length_c   1.000
_cell.angle_alpha   90.00
_cell.angle_beta   90.00
_cell.angle_gamma   90.00
#
_symmetry.space_group_name_H-M   'P 1'
#
loop_
_entity.id
_entity.type
_entity.pdbx_description
1 polymer ?
#
loop_
_entity_poly.entity_id
_entity_poly.type
_entity_poly.pdbx_seq_one_letter_code
_entity_poly.pdbx_strand_id
1 'polypeptide(L)'
;MTVEKLSRDLDQQARLYERRLAEMVDQLAAAVVRGARARVLRNLKHPKDHSDLAASLRVEKDPAGDLRVITDLPYARYLEFGTRYQAARPFLTPAVEEVKVAFAGLRHRSQQE
;
A
#
# COMPACT_ATOMS: atom_id res chain seq x y z
N MET A 1 -33.73 -24.58 -13.31
CA MET A 1 -32.65 -24.10 -12.42
C MET A 1 -33.27 -23.95 -11.03
N THR A 2 -32.84 -24.75 -10.05
CA THR A 2 -33.45 -24.75 -8.71
C THR A 2 -32.87 -23.64 -7.83
N VAL A 3 -33.68 -23.11 -6.92
CA VAL A 3 -33.29 -22.02 -5.99
C VAL A 3 -32.04 -22.39 -5.19
N GLU A 4 -31.90 -23.65 -4.79
CA GLU A 4 -30.71 -24.18 -4.09
C GLU A 4 -29.42 -24.12 -4.92
N LYS A 5 -29.52 -24.27 -6.24
CA LYS A 5 -28.35 -24.17 -7.13
C LYS A 5 -27.91 -22.71 -7.26
N LEU A 6 -28.87 -21.81 -7.45
CA LEU A 6 -28.61 -20.37 -7.52
C LEU A 6 -28.00 -19.83 -6.21
N SER A 7 -28.50 -20.24 -5.04
CA SER A 7 -27.93 -19.82 -3.74
C SER A 7 -26.47 -20.27 -3.58
N ARG A 8 -26.17 -21.54 -3.94
CA ARG A 8 -24.81 -22.07 -3.87
C ARG A 8 -23.85 -21.35 -4.82
N ASP A 9 -24.31 -21.06 -6.04
CA ASP A 9 -23.49 -20.34 -7.02
C ASP A 9 -23.18 -18.91 -6.56
N LEU A 10 -24.15 -18.22 -5.94
CA LEU A 10 -23.96 -16.88 -5.37
C LEU A 10 -22.98 -16.89 -4.19
N ASP A 11 -23.10 -17.85 -3.27
CA ASP A 11 -22.17 -17.99 -2.14
C ASP A 11 -20.73 -18.28 -2.61
N GLN A 12 -20.59 -19.07 -3.68
CA GLN A 12 -19.29 -19.35 -4.26
C GLN A 12 -18.70 -18.10 -4.92
N GLN A 13 -19.52 -17.34 -5.65
CA GLN A 13 -19.07 -16.07 -6.24
C GLN A 13 -18.67 -15.05 -5.17
N ALA A 14 -19.45 -14.91 -4.10
CA ALA A 14 -19.14 -13.99 -3.00
C ALA A 14 -17.75 -14.29 -2.41
N ARG A 15 -17.46 -15.56 -2.11
CA ARG A 15 -16.13 -15.98 -1.59
C ARG A 15 -14.99 -15.70 -2.57
N LEU A 16 -15.23 -15.86 -3.87
CA LEU A 16 -14.22 -15.54 -4.89
C LEU A 16 -13.94 -14.04 -4.95
N TYR A 17 -14.98 -13.22 -4.88
CA TYR A 17 -14.84 -11.76 -4.82
C TYR A 17 -14.10 -11.32 -3.56
N GLU A 18 -14.43 -11.89 -2.40
CA GLU A 18 -13.74 -11.60 -1.14
C GLU A 18 -12.24 -11.92 -1.23
N ARG A 19 -11.87 -13.09 -1.77
CA ARG A 19 -10.47 -13.47 -1.97
C ARG A 19 -9.75 -12.51 -2.90
N ARG A 20 -10.35 -12.21 -4.05
CA ARG A 20 -9.77 -11.29 -5.02
C ARG A 20 -9.59 -9.88 -4.44
N LEU A 21 -10.56 -9.41 -3.66
CA LEU A 21 -10.48 -8.12 -2.99
C LEU A 21 -9.34 -8.10 -1.96
N ALA A 22 -9.20 -9.16 -1.15
CA ALA A 22 -8.11 -9.28 -0.20
C ALA A 22 -6.73 -9.26 -0.90
N GLU A 23 -6.58 -10.03 -1.98
CA GLU A 23 -5.35 -10.04 -2.79
C GLU A 23 -5.02 -8.65 -3.37
N MET A 24 -6.03 -7.92 -3.87
CA MET A 24 -5.85 -6.56 -4.37
C MET A 24 -5.40 -5.60 -3.25
N VAL A 25 -6.00 -5.70 -2.06
CA VAL A 25 -5.64 -4.86 -0.91
C VAL A 25 -4.20 -5.15 -0.44
N ASP A 26 -3.79 -6.42 -0.39
CA ASP A 26 -2.41 -6.82 -0.10
C ASP A 26 -1.41 -6.26 -1.13
N GLN A 27 -1.76 -6.34 -2.42
CA GLN A 27 -0.93 -5.80 -3.50
C GLN A 27 -0.79 -4.27 -3.43
N LEU A 28 -1.86 -3.56 -3.06
CA LEU A 28 -1.83 -2.11 -2.88
C LEU A 28 -0.93 -1.71 -1.71
N ALA A 29 -1.05 -2.37 -0.56
CA ALA A 29 -0.19 -2.11 0.59
C ALA A 29 1.30 -2.34 0.24
N ALA A 30 1.60 -3.43 -0.47
CA ALA A 30 2.94 -3.71 -0.95
C ALA A 30 3.45 -2.66 -1.94
N ALA A 31 2.58 -2.13 -2.82
CA ALA A 31 2.92 -1.06 -3.74
C ALA A 31 3.27 0.24 -3.02
N VAL A 32 2.52 0.60 -1.97
CA VAL A 32 2.82 1.77 -1.12
C VAL A 32 4.21 1.64 -0.50
N VAL A 33 4.54 0.47 0.07
CA VAL A 33 5.88 0.23 0.64
C VAL A 33 6.98 0.38 -0.42
N ARG A 34 6.80 -0.19 -1.61
CA ARG A 34 7.78 -0.05 -2.70
C ARG A 34 7.98 1.42 -3.12
N GLY A 35 6.89 2.16 -3.29
CA GLY A 35 6.93 3.59 -3.62
C GLY A 35 7.64 4.41 -2.54
N ALA A 36 7.33 4.15 -1.27
CA ALA A 36 7.96 4.82 -0.13
C ALA A 36 9.46 4.54 -0.09
N ARG A 37 9.88 3.28 -0.24
CA ARG A 37 11.30 2.89 -0.31
C ARG A 37 12.04 3.59 -1.44
N ALA A 38 11.48 3.59 -2.65
CA ALA A 38 12.08 4.25 -3.80
C ALA A 38 12.26 5.76 -3.55
N ARG A 39 11.28 6.39 -2.89
CA ARG A 39 11.31 7.81 -2.56
C ARG A 39 12.36 8.15 -1.49
N VAL A 40 12.51 7.30 -0.47
CA VAL A 40 13.59 7.41 0.52
C VAL A 40 14.96 7.33 -0.17
N LEU A 41 15.17 6.30 -1.00
CA LEU A 41 16.44 6.07 -1.71
C LEU A 41 16.80 7.23 -2.64
N ARG A 42 15.83 7.74 -3.41
CA ARG A 42 16.00 8.90 -4.31
C ARG A 42 16.41 10.18 -3.58
N ASN A 43 15.99 10.34 -2.33
CA ASN A 43 16.26 11.53 -1.53
C ASN A 43 17.54 11.40 -0.66
N LEU A 44 18.29 10.31 -0.78
CA LEU A 44 19.56 10.15 -0.10
C LEU A 44 20.57 11.18 -0.62
N LYS A 45 21.17 11.93 0.31
CA LYS A 45 22.24 12.90 -0.01
C LYS A 45 23.50 12.22 -0.55
N HIS A 46 23.75 10.98 -0.11
CA HIS A 46 24.83 10.14 -0.56
C HIS A 46 24.25 8.78 -0.96
N PRO A 47 24.18 8.45 -2.26
CA PRO A 47 23.68 7.17 -2.73
C PRO A 47 24.73 6.10 -2.37
N LYS A 48 24.52 5.42 -1.24
CA LYS A 48 25.30 4.23 -0.85
C LYS A 48 24.51 2.94 -1.07
N ASP A 49 23.51 2.96 -1.95
CA ASP A 49 22.53 1.87 -2.21
C ASP A 49 21.75 1.35 -0.99
N HIS A 50 22.06 1.84 0.21
CA HIS A 50 21.48 1.39 1.47
C HIS A 50 20.85 2.55 2.24
N SER A 51 19.67 2.30 2.79
CA SER A 51 18.99 3.19 3.73
C SER A 51 18.25 2.35 4.76
N ASP A 52 18.62 2.53 6.03
CA ASP A 52 17.96 1.85 7.16
C ASP A 52 16.47 2.18 7.17
N LEU A 53 16.12 3.44 6.86
CA LEU A 53 14.73 3.85 6.73
C LEU A 53 14.01 3.09 5.63
N ALA A 54 14.61 2.94 4.45
CA ALA A 54 13.99 2.16 3.38
C ALA A 54 13.85 0.68 3.78
N ALA A 55 14.87 0.11 4.41
CA ALA A 55 14.85 -1.28 4.86
C ALA A 55 13.78 -1.54 5.94
N SER A 56 13.54 -0.57 6.83
CA SER A 56 12.55 -0.69 7.92
C SER A 56 11.09 -0.71 7.47
N LEU A 57 10.79 -0.20 6.27
CA LEU A 57 9.41 -0.04 5.79
C LEU A 57 8.81 -1.38 5.42
N ARG A 58 7.67 -1.72 6.02
CA ARG A 58 6.98 -3.00 5.80
C ARG A 58 5.47 -2.87 5.96
N VAL A 59 4.76 -3.90 5.47
CA VAL A 59 3.33 -4.09 5.74
C VAL A 59 3.20 -5.04 6.93
N GLU A 60 2.35 -4.68 7.88
CA GLU A 60 1.89 -5.58 8.93
C GLU A 60 0.38 -5.73 8.84
N LYS A 61 -0.10 -6.97 9.04
CA LYS A 61 -1.52 -7.27 9.13
C LYS A 61 -1.87 -7.43 10.59
N ASP A 62 -2.86 -6.68 11.07
CA ASP A 62 -3.32 -6.81 12.44
C ASP A 62 -4.32 -7.97 12.60
N PRO A 63 -4.66 -8.36 13.85
CA PRO A 63 -5.61 -9.45 14.10
C PRO A 63 -7.03 -9.17 13.59
N ALA A 64 -7.41 -7.90 13.40
CA ALA A 64 -8.70 -7.51 12.84
C ALA A 64 -8.71 -7.63 11.30
N GLY A 65 -7.54 -7.82 10.68
CA GLY A 65 -7.38 -7.97 9.24
C GLY A 65 -6.96 -6.68 8.54
N ASP A 66 -6.76 -5.59 9.27
CA ASP A 66 -6.31 -4.32 8.70
C ASP A 66 -4.84 -4.39 8.32
N LEU A 67 -4.49 -3.81 7.17
CA LEU A 67 -3.11 -3.66 6.73
C LEU A 67 -2.56 -2.30 7.14
N ARG A 68 -1.39 -2.31 7.77
CA ARG A 68 -0.67 -1.12 8.21
C ARG A 68 0.68 -1.07 7.51
N VAL A 69 0.99 0.09 6.93
CA VAL A 69 2.35 0.38 6.46
C VAL A 69 3.10 1.06 7.59
N ILE A 70 4.20 0.45 8.04
CA ILE A 70 4.91 0.91 9.23
C ILE A 70 6.43 0.96 9.01
N THR A 71 7.10 1.60 9.97
CA THR A 71 8.55 1.63 10.17
C THR A 71 8.81 1.58 11.68
N ASP A 72 9.87 0.89 12.08
CA ASP A 72 10.31 0.79 13.48
C ASP A 72 11.28 1.91 13.89
N LEU A 73 11.65 2.79 12.96
CA LEU A 73 12.62 3.84 13.22
C LEU A 73 11.94 5.07 13.84
N PRO A 74 12.28 5.45 15.09
CA PRO A 74 11.61 6.55 15.78
C PRO A 74 11.75 7.89 15.08
N TYR A 75 12.82 8.07 14.29
CA TYR A 75 13.08 9.32 13.59
C TYR A 75 12.25 9.48 12.31
N ALA A 76 11.63 8.42 11.81
CA ALA A 76 10.88 8.43 10.56
C ALA A 76 9.73 9.45 10.59
N ARG A 77 9.07 9.61 11.75
CA ARG A 77 8.01 10.61 11.96
C ARG A 77 8.48 12.05 11.71
N TYR A 78 9.72 12.36 12.11
CA TYR A 78 10.28 13.70 11.93
C TYR A 78 10.66 13.95 10.48
N LEU A 79 10.97 12.90 9.72
CA LEU A 79 11.19 13.01 8.29
C LEU A 79 9.88 13.17 7.53
N GLU A 80 8.83 12.44 7.91
CA GLU A 80 7.52 12.52 7.25
C GLU A 80 6.86 13.89 7.48
N PHE A 81 6.88 14.39 8.73
CA PHE A 81 6.13 15.60 9.11
C PHE A 81 6.99 16.84 9.35
N GLY A 82 8.32 16.69 9.41
CA GLY A 82 9.23 17.78 9.75
C GLY A 82 9.28 18.09 11.24
N THR A 83 10.08 19.09 11.58
CA THR A 83 10.22 19.65 12.93
C THR A 83 10.35 21.17 12.86
N ARG A 84 10.46 21.85 14.01
CA ARG A 84 10.73 23.29 14.09
C ARG A 84 11.99 23.72 13.31
N TYR A 85 13.01 22.86 13.24
CA TYR A 85 14.32 23.19 12.69
C TYR A 85 14.63 22.49 11.37
N GLN A 86 13.76 21.58 10.92
CA GLN A 86 13.98 20.79 9.71
C GLN A 86 12.67 20.62 8.95
N ALA A 87 12.67 21.02 7.68
CA ALA A 87 11.52 20.82 6.80
C ALA A 87 11.21 19.33 6.58
N ALA A 88 9.93 19.02 6.41
CA ALA A 88 9.46 17.69 6.08
C ALA A 88 10.05 17.19 4.76
N ARG A 89 10.35 15.90 4.71
CA ARG A 89 10.76 15.14 3.53
C ARG A 89 9.85 13.91 3.40
N PRO A 90 8.56 14.11 3.09
CA PRO A 90 7.58 13.05 3.14
C PRO A 90 7.90 11.95 2.13
N PHE A 91 7.70 10.72 2.54
CA PHE A 91 7.97 9.52 1.75
C PHE A 91 6.78 8.56 1.75
N LEU A 92 5.97 8.52 2.81
CA LEU A 92 4.78 7.67 2.87
C LEU A 92 3.58 8.31 2.17
N THR A 93 3.18 9.51 2.60
CA THR A 93 2.02 10.22 2.05
C THR A 93 2.04 10.32 0.52
N PRO A 94 3.13 10.79 -0.11
CA PRO A 94 3.20 10.84 -1.58
C PRO A 94 3.17 9.45 -2.23
N ALA A 95 3.74 8.41 -1.60
CA ALA A 95 3.67 7.06 -2.14
C ALA A 95 2.22 6.51 -2.14
N VAL A 96 1.44 6.84 -1.12
CA VAL A 96 0.01 6.52 -1.07
C VAL A 96 -0.75 7.21 -2.19
N GLU A 97 -0.51 8.50 -2.42
CA GLU A 97 -1.18 9.24 -3.49
C GLU A 97 -0.83 8.71 -4.89
N GLU A 98 0.45 8.38 -5.14
CA GLU A 98 0.89 7.77 -6.40
C GLU A 98 0.16 6.43 -6.66
N VAL A 99 0.02 5.58 -5.63
CA VAL A 99 -0.69 4.29 -5.75
C VAL A 99 -2.19 4.48 -5.96
N LYS A 100 -2.83 5.44 -5.28
CA LYS A 100 -4.25 5.76 -5.49
C LYS A 100 -4.53 6.15 -6.95
N VAL A 101 -3.69 7.00 -7.53
CA VAL A 101 -3.81 7.43 -8.93
C VAL A 101 -3.64 6.25 -9.89
N ALA A 102 -2.63 5.41 -9.68
CA ALA A 102 -2.42 4.20 -10.49
C ALA A 102 -3.62 3.25 -10.42
N PHE A 103 -4.18 3.05 -9.22
CA PHE A 103 -5.33 2.21 -9.00
C PHE A 103 -6.60 2.77 -9.67
N ALA A 104 -6.87 4.07 -9.53
CA ALA A 104 -7.98 4.72 -10.22
C ALA A 104 -7.86 4.58 -11.75
N GLY A 105 -6.65 4.78 -12.29
CA GLY A 105 -6.38 4.61 -13.72
C GLY A 105 -6.57 3.18 -14.24
N LEU A 106 -6.33 2.17 -13.41
CA LEU A 106 -6.62 0.76 -13.74
C LEU A 106 -8.12 0.49 -13.80
N ARG A 107 -8.90 1.01 -12.83
CA ARG A 107 -10.36 0.83 -12.81
C ARG A 107 -11.06 1.42 -14.04
N HIS A 108 -10.56 2.54 -14.56
CA HIS A 108 -11.14 3.18 -15.74
C HIS A 108 -10.84 2.46 -17.06
N ARG A 109 -9.68 1.79 -17.18
CA ARG A 109 -9.35 1.01 -18.39
C ARG A 109 -10.17 -0.28 -18.51
N SER A 110 -10.48 -0.93 -17.39
CA SER A 110 -11.30 -2.15 -17.36
C SER A 110 -12.80 -1.96 -17.64
N GLN A 111 -13.27 -0.72 -17.88
CA GLN A 111 -14.68 -0.44 -18.22
C GLN A 111 -14.87 -0.04 -19.70
N GLN A 112 -13.80 -0.04 -20.50
CA GLN A 112 -13.83 0.32 -21.92
C GLN A 112 -13.59 -0.89 -22.85
N GLU A 113 -13.52 -2.09 -22.28
CA GLU A 113 -13.47 -3.39 -22.96
C GLU A 113 -14.71 -4.21 -22.58
#